data_AF-A0A940HY70-F1
#
_entry.id   AF-A0A940HY70-F1
#
_cell.length_a   1.000
_cell.length_b   1.000
_cell.length_c   1.000
_cell.angle_alpha   90.00
_cell.angle_beta   90.00
_cell.angle_gamma   90.00
#
_symmetry.space_group_name_H-M   'P 1'
#
loop_
_entity.id
_entity.type
_entity.pdbx_description
1 polymer ?
#
loop_
_entity_poly.entity_id
_entity_poly.type
_entity_poly.pdbx_seq_one_letter_code
_entity_poly.pdbx_strand_id
1 'polypeptide(L)'
;MKFLYKIPGPILVAMGAFFLSYGGLLIKSFEGSDLWQILLYRSIFCFLTVGVFLFFTYKKETFSKFRVSGFPGLLAGFCISLGFTAYVFAMYNTTVANVNFTITTQTIFLAMFGYLFLKEKISVY
;
A
#
# COMPACT_ATOMS: atom_id res chain seq x y z
N MET A 1 3.36 19.75 -11.44
CA MET A 1 3.38 18.42 -12.09
C MET A 1 4.68 18.09 -12.84
N LYS A 2 5.34 19.01 -13.58
CA LYS A 2 6.66 18.74 -14.23
C LYS A 2 7.83 18.45 -13.26
N PHE A 3 7.73 18.87 -12.00
CA PHE A 3 8.80 18.72 -11.00
C PHE A 3 8.91 17.28 -10.46
N LEU A 4 7.78 16.59 -10.23
CA LEU A 4 7.74 15.20 -9.76
C LEU A 4 8.32 14.20 -10.79
N TYR A 5 8.11 14.46 -12.08
CA TYR A 5 8.72 13.69 -13.18
C TYR A 5 10.23 13.95 -13.34
N LYS A 6 10.76 14.99 -12.68
CA LYS A 6 12.19 15.33 -12.67
C LYS A 6 12.94 14.67 -11.51
N ILE A 7 12.21 14.15 -10.52
CA ILE A 7 12.80 13.46 -9.38
C ILE A 7 13.18 12.05 -9.84
N PRO A 8 14.44 11.63 -9.69
CA PRO A 8 14.85 10.29 -10.09
C PRO A 8 14.11 9.24 -9.25
N GLY A 9 13.59 8.20 -9.91
CA GLY A 9 12.81 7.13 -9.31
C GLY A 9 13.37 6.56 -7.99
N PRO A 10 14.69 6.34 -7.85
CA PRO A 10 15.29 5.87 -6.60
C PRO A 10 15.02 6.77 -5.39
N ILE A 11 14.95 8.10 -5.58
CA ILE A 11 14.67 9.04 -4.48
C ILE A 11 13.22 8.89 -4.00
N LEU A 12 12.27 8.69 -4.91
CA LEU A 12 10.86 8.44 -4.56
C LEU A 12 10.71 7.14 -3.77
N VAL A 13 11.44 6.09 -4.17
CA VAL A 13 11.47 4.81 -3.46
C VAL A 13 12.09 4.98 -2.06
N ALA A 14 13.22 5.69 -1.96
CA ALA A 14 13.88 5.95 -0.68
C ALA A 14 12.98 6.75 0.28
N MET A 15 12.31 7.79 -0.21
CA MET A 15 11.32 8.54 0.59
C MET A 15 10.17 7.64 1.04
N GLY A 16 9.63 6.81 0.15
CA GLY A 16 8.57 5.85 0.50
C GLY A 16 9.01 4.86 1.57
N ALA A 17 10.20 4.27 1.42
CA ALA A 17 10.77 3.33 2.38
C ALA A 17 11.02 4.00 3.75
N PHE A 18 11.46 5.25 3.75
CA PHE A 18 11.66 6.04 4.97
C PHE A 18 10.35 6.22 5.74
N PHE A 19 9.28 6.67 5.09
CA PHE A 19 7.97 6.84 5.74
C PHE A 19 7.35 5.50 6.17
N LEU A 20 7.50 4.44 5.37
CA LEU A 20 6.97 3.11 5.71
C LEU A 20 7.67 2.48 6.92
N SER A 21 8.95 2.77 7.13
CA SER A 21 9.73 2.24 8.27
C SER A 21 9.15 2.67 9.63
N TYR A 22 8.56 3.86 9.71
CA TYR A 22 7.87 4.32 10.93
C TYR A 22 6.52 3.63 11.17
N GLY A 23 5.95 2.95 10.17
CA GLY A 23 4.61 2.37 10.25
C GLY A 23 4.46 1.32 11.35
N GLY A 24 5.41 0.37 11.45
CA GLY A 24 5.38 -0.68 12.49
C GLY A 24 5.63 -0.13 13.90
N LEU A 25 6.49 0.88 14.03
CA LEU A 25 6.77 1.55 15.30
C LEU A 25 5.54 2.31 15.80
N LEU A 26 4.90 3.11 14.93
CA LEU A 26 3.71 3.87 15.27
C LEU A 26 2.57 2.97 15.75
N ILE A 27 2.32 1.83 15.08
CA ILE A 27 1.26 0.89 15.48
C ILE A 27 1.51 0.35 16.88
N LYS A 28 2.77 0.03 17.23
CA LYS A 28 3.12 -0.41 18.59
C LYS A 28 3.11 0.70 19.63
N SER A 29 3.40 1.95 19.25
CA SER A 29 3.34 3.09 20.17
C SER A 29 1.93 3.41 20.67
N PHE A 30 0.88 2.94 19.97
CA PHE A 30 -0.51 3.03 20.44
C PHE A 30 -0.87 1.87 21.41
N GLU A 31 -0.07 1.68 22.46
CA GLU A 31 -0.14 0.58 23.45
C GLU A 31 -1.40 0.60 24.37
N GLY A 32 -2.50 1.22 23.93
CA GLY A 32 -3.76 1.27 24.66
C GLY A 32 -4.99 1.63 23.82
N SER A 33 -4.88 1.65 22.49
CA SER A 33 -6.01 1.92 21.58
C SER A 33 -6.58 0.63 20.99
N ASP A 34 -7.89 0.60 20.79
CA ASP A 34 -8.56 -0.56 20.21
C ASP A 34 -8.09 -0.78 18.75
N LEU A 35 -7.85 -2.06 18.38
CA LEU A 35 -7.29 -2.43 17.08
C LEU A 35 -8.10 -1.83 15.92
N TRP A 36 -9.42 -1.81 16.08
CA TRP A 36 -10.35 -1.27 15.11
C TRP A 36 -10.26 0.25 14.98
N GLN A 37 -9.94 0.98 16.05
CA GLN A 37 -9.73 2.42 15.99
C GLN A 37 -8.50 2.77 15.16
N ILE A 38 -7.38 2.07 15.39
CA ILE A 38 -6.15 2.27 14.60
C ILE A 38 -6.41 2.01 13.12
N LEU A 39 -7.12 0.93 12.79
CA LEU A 39 -7.44 0.57 11.41
C LEU A 39 -8.36 1.62 10.74
N LEU A 40 -9.33 2.14 11.49
CA LEU A 40 -10.27 3.17 11.03
C LEU A 40 -9.53 4.48 10.75
N TYR A 41 -8.73 4.99 11.69
CA TYR A 41 -7.96 6.22 11.51
C TYR A 41 -7.02 6.13 10.31
N ARG A 42 -6.34 4.99 10.14
CA ARG A 42 -5.44 4.76 9.00
C ARG A 42 -6.19 4.76 7.67
N SER A 43 -7.35 4.11 7.62
CA SER A 43 -8.17 4.01 6.41
C SER A 43 -8.79 5.35 6.00
N ILE A 44 -9.29 6.13 6.96
CA ILE A 44 -9.80 7.49 6.70
C ILE A 44 -8.68 8.39 6.19
N PHE A 45 -7.51 8.36 6.82
CA PHE A 45 -6.39 9.21 6.42
C PHE A 45 -5.89 8.87 5.01
N CYS A 46 -5.76 7.57 4.69
CA CYS A 46 -5.44 7.13 3.32
C CYS A 46 -6.51 7.57 2.32
N PHE A 47 -7.80 7.38 2.64
CA PHE A 47 -8.89 7.79 1.76
C PHE A 47 -8.90 9.29 1.48
N LEU A 48 -8.75 10.12 2.52
CA LEU A 48 -8.68 11.58 2.38
C LEU A 48 -7.45 12.01 1.59
N THR A 49 -6.27 11.48 1.91
CA THR A 49 -5.02 11.86 1.24
C THR A 49 -5.06 11.50 -0.24
N VAL A 50 -5.44 10.27 -0.58
CA VAL A 50 -5.55 9.81 -1.97
C VAL A 50 -6.68 10.54 -2.68
N GLY A 51 -7.82 10.77 -2.01
CA GLY A 51 -8.96 11.49 -2.56
C GLY A 51 -8.61 12.95 -2.91
N VAL A 52 -7.96 13.67 -2.00
CA VAL A 52 -7.45 15.03 -2.23
C VAL A 52 -6.43 15.03 -3.37
N PHE A 53 -5.48 14.08 -3.36
CA PHE A 53 -4.49 13.96 -4.43
C PHE A 53 -5.12 13.72 -5.81
N LEU A 54 -6.11 12.81 -5.90
CA LEU A 54 -6.84 12.55 -7.15
C LEU A 54 -7.64 13.77 -7.58
N PHE A 55 -8.32 14.45 -6.65
CA PHE A 55 -9.12 15.63 -6.94
C PHE A 55 -8.25 16.77 -7.50
N PHE A 56 -7.07 17.01 -6.93
CA PHE A 56 -6.12 17.99 -7.47
C PHE A 56 -5.53 17.58 -8.82
N THR A 57 -5.35 16.27 -9.06
CA THR A 57 -4.71 15.73 -10.27
C THR A 57 -5.67 15.69 -11.46
N TYR A 58 -6.87 15.12 -11.28
CA TYR A 58 -7.83 14.85 -12.36
C TYR A 58 -9.01 15.83 -12.39
N LYS A 59 -9.23 16.64 -11.34
CA LYS A 59 -10.31 17.63 -11.23
C LYS A 59 -11.67 17.05 -11.68
N LYS A 60 -12.17 17.48 -12.85
CA LYS A 60 -13.48 17.09 -13.41
C LYS A 60 -13.51 15.67 -13.99
N GLU A 61 -12.36 15.06 -14.30
CA GLU A 61 -12.29 13.70 -14.86
C GLU A 61 -12.17 12.59 -13.81
N THR A 62 -12.12 12.94 -12.52
CA THR A 62 -11.97 11.98 -11.41
C THR A 62 -13.04 10.89 -11.46
N PHE A 63 -14.30 11.26 -11.70
CA PHE A 63 -15.42 10.31 -11.83
C PHE A 63 -15.34 9.44 -13.09
N SER A 64 -14.82 9.98 -14.19
CA SER A 64 -14.62 9.23 -15.44
C SER A 64 -13.55 8.14 -15.26
N LYS A 65 -12.42 8.48 -14.63
CA LYS A 65 -11.35 7.52 -14.31
C LYS A 65 -11.80 6.45 -13.31
N PHE A 66 -12.63 6.80 -12.33
CA PHE A 66 -13.22 5.83 -11.41
C PHE A 66 -14.11 4.82 -12.14
N ARG A 67 -14.91 5.30 -13.11
CA ARG A 67 -15.79 4.44 -13.93
C ARG A 67 -15.01 3.52 -14.88
N VAL A 68 -13.88 3.99 -15.41
CA VAL A 68 -12.97 3.17 -16.24
C VAL A 68 -12.26 2.09 -15.42
N SER A 69 -11.88 2.40 -14.18
CA SER A 69 -11.27 1.42 -13.27
C SER A 69 -12.25 0.33 -12.85
N GLY A 70 -13.54 0.67 -12.70
CA GLY A 70 -14.66 -0.28 -12.64
C GLY A 70 -14.47 -1.47 -11.70
N PHE A 71 -14.80 -2.66 -12.19
CA PHE A 71 -14.72 -3.92 -11.44
C PHE A 71 -13.30 -4.36 -11.04
N PRO A 72 -12.26 -4.30 -11.91
CA PRO A 72 -10.91 -4.70 -11.50
C PRO A 72 -10.32 -3.78 -10.42
N GLY A 73 -10.67 -2.49 -10.43
CA GLY A 73 -10.31 -1.56 -9.35
C GLY A 73 -10.94 -1.93 -8.01
N LEU A 74 -12.19 -2.39 -8.03
CA LEU A 74 -12.92 -2.82 -6.82
C LEU A 74 -12.33 -4.12 -6.25
N LEU A 75 -12.04 -5.10 -7.11
CA LEU A 75 -11.40 -6.35 -6.71
C LEU A 75 -9.99 -6.10 -6.13
N ALA A 76 -9.20 -5.24 -6.77
CA ALA A 76 -7.89 -4.85 -6.26
C ALA A 76 -7.99 -4.13 -4.90
N GLY A 77 -8.94 -3.19 -4.76
CA GLY A 77 -9.20 -2.49 -3.50
C GLY A 77 -9.59 -3.45 -2.37
N PHE A 78 -10.40 -4.47 -2.67
CA PHE A 78 -10.79 -5.50 -1.72
C PHE A 78 -9.61 -6.38 -1.28
N CYS A 79 -8.76 -6.82 -2.21
CA CYS A 79 -7.55 -7.57 -1.87
C CYS A 79 -6.58 -6.73 -1.01
N ILE A 80 -6.40 -5.45 -1.33
CA ILE A 80 -5.54 -4.53 -0.59
C ILE A 80 -6.08 -4.28 0.82
N SER A 81 -7.39 -4.10 0.99
CA SER A 81 -8.00 -3.87 2.31
C SER A 81 -7.90 -5.09 3.22
N LEU A 82 -8.07 -6.30 2.67
CA LEU A 82 -7.81 -7.55 3.38
C LEU A 82 -6.34 -7.66 3.82
N GLY A 83 -5.40 -7.37 2.92
CA GLY A 83 -3.97 -7.40 3.22
C GLY A 83 -3.58 -6.43 4.34
N PHE A 84 -4.14 -5.21 4.34
CA PHE A 84 -3.88 -4.24 5.40
C PHE A 84 -4.50 -4.61 6.75
N THR A 85 -5.70 -5.20 6.75
CA THR A 85 -6.32 -5.70 7.99
C THR A 85 -5.48 -6.83 8.58
N ALA A 86 -5.06 -7.79 7.75
CA ALA A 86 -4.19 -8.89 8.17
C ALA A 86 -2.83 -8.39 8.71
N TYR A 87 -2.26 -7.36 8.08
CA TYR A 87 -1.02 -6.72 8.54
C TYR A 87 -1.15 -6.15 9.96
N VAL A 88 -2.20 -5.37 10.23
CA VAL A 88 -2.40 -4.79 11.57
C VAL A 88 -2.66 -5.87 12.62
N PHE A 89 -3.43 -6.90 12.27
CA PHE A 89 -3.67 -8.04 13.15
C PHE A 89 -2.39 -8.81 13.48
N ALA A 90 -1.52 -9.04 12.49
CA ALA A 90 -0.22 -9.68 12.70
C ALA A 90 0.71 -8.84 13.60
N MET A 91 0.72 -7.51 13.42
CA MET A 91 1.48 -6.57 14.25
C MET A 91 1.00 -6.53 15.70
N TYR A 92 -0.28 -6.79 15.95
CA TYR A 92 -0.83 -6.84 17.30
C TYR A 92 -0.47 -8.15 18.02
N ASN A 93 -0.49 -9.27 17.32
CA ASN A 93 -0.24 -10.60 17.90
C ASN A 93 1.25 -10.95 18.01
N THR A 94 2.12 -10.32 17.21
CA THR A 94 3.54 -10.70 17.13
C THR A 94 4.48 -9.49 17.12
N THR A 95 5.79 -9.73 17.07
CA THR A 95 6.78 -8.65 17.03
C THR A 95 6.88 -8.03 15.63
N VAL A 96 7.23 -6.74 15.55
CA VAL A 96 7.40 -6.02 14.28
C VAL A 96 8.42 -6.73 13.36
N ALA A 97 9.46 -7.32 13.96
CA ALA A 97 10.47 -8.09 13.23
C ALA A 97 9.88 -9.32 12.52
N ASN A 98 9.06 -10.11 13.21
CA ASN A 98 8.45 -11.32 12.65
C ASN A 98 7.47 -10.98 11.53
N VAL A 99 6.69 -9.90 11.69
CA VAL A 99 5.78 -9.43 10.65
C VAL A 99 6.53 -8.96 9.41
N ASN A 100 7.56 -8.12 9.58
CA ASN A 100 8.36 -7.65 8.45
C ASN A 100 9.07 -8.80 7.72
N PHE A 101 9.59 -9.79 8.46
CA PHE A 101 10.19 -10.99 7.87
C PHE A 101 9.17 -11.83 7.08
N THR A 102 7.93 -11.93 7.57
CA THR A 102 6.88 -12.65 6.85
C THR A 102 6.51 -11.93 5.55
N ILE A 103 6.41 -10.59 5.59
CA ILE A 103 6.05 -9.75 4.46
C ILE A 103 7.08 -9.80 3.33
N THR A 104 8.37 -9.95 3.62
CA THR A 104 9.37 -10.08 2.54
C THR A 104 9.14 -11.31 1.66
N THR A 105 8.52 -12.37 2.20
CA THR A 105 8.07 -13.55 1.44
C THR A 105 7.10 -13.18 0.31
N GLN A 106 6.39 -12.05 0.39
CA GLN A 106 5.51 -11.57 -0.68
C GLN A 106 6.24 -11.39 -2.01
N THR A 107 7.55 -11.13 -1.99
CA THR A 107 8.37 -10.95 -3.21
C THR A 107 8.46 -12.23 -4.03
N ILE A 108 8.49 -13.39 -3.36
CA ILE A 108 8.48 -14.71 -4.00
C ILE A 108 7.14 -14.91 -4.71
N PHE A 109 6.03 -14.62 -4.02
CA PHE A 109 4.69 -14.70 -4.60
C PHE A 109 4.50 -13.69 -5.73
N LEU A 110 5.05 -12.48 -5.61
CA LEU A 110 5.03 -11.46 -6.66
C LEU A 110 5.74 -11.96 -7.92
N ALA A 111 6.93 -12.57 -7.80
CA ALA A 111 7.64 -13.15 -8.94
C ALA A 111 6.86 -14.31 -9.58
N MET A 112 6.28 -15.19 -8.75
CA MET A 112 5.46 -16.32 -9.21
C MET A 112 4.21 -15.84 -9.96
N PHE A 113 3.48 -14.88 -9.40
CA PHE A 113 2.29 -14.32 -10.04
C PHE A 113 2.62 -13.42 -11.23
N GLY A 114 3.75 -12.73 -11.23
CA GLY A 114 4.27 -11.98 -12.39
C GLY A 114 4.53 -12.92 -13.58
N TYR A 115 5.13 -14.07 -13.33
CA TYR A 115 5.30 -15.10 -14.35
C TYR A 115 3.95 -15.67 -14.82
N LEU A 116 3.03 -15.98 -13.90
CA LEU A 116 1.77 -16.65 -14.24
C LEU A 116 0.76 -15.72 -14.94
N PHE A 117 0.56 -14.51 -14.42
CA PHE A 117 -0.46 -13.58 -14.92
C PHE A 117 0.07 -12.61 -15.98
N LEU A 118 1.28 -12.07 -15.81
CA LEU A 118 1.86 -11.10 -16.75
C LEU A 118 2.71 -11.77 -17.84
N LYS A 119 3.02 -13.07 -17.72
CA LYS A 119 3.91 -13.83 -18.62
C LYS A 119 5.30 -13.19 -18.76
N GLU A 120 5.74 -12.46 -17.74
CA GLU A 120 7.07 -11.87 -17.72
C GLU A 120 8.10 -12.99 -17.60
N LYS A 121 9.07 -13.00 -18.52
CA LYS A 121 10.17 -13.96 -18.47
C LYS A 121 11.10 -13.57 -17.34
N ILE A 122 11.18 -14.42 -16.31
CA ILE A 122 12.15 -14.25 -15.24
C ILE A 122 13.54 -14.53 -15.85
N SER A 123 14.29 -13.45 -16.14
CA SER A 123 15.71 -13.57 -16.51
C SER A 123 16.48 -14.08 -15.30
N VAL A 124 17.20 -15.19 -15.48
CA VAL A 124 18.13 -15.73 -14.48
C VAL A 124 19.53 -15.07 -14.60
N TYR A 125 19.68 -14.13 -15.53
CA TYR A 125 20.88 -13.32 -15.76
C TYR A 125 20.68 -11.90 -15.29
#